data_AF-A0A9E5IDM2-F1
#
_entry.id   AF-A0A9E5IDM2-F1
#
_cell.length_a   1.000
_cell.length_b   1.000
_cell.length_c   1.000
_cell.angle_alpha   90.00
_cell.angle_beta   90.00
_cell.angle_gamma   90.00
#
_symmetry.space_group_name_H-M   'P 1'
#
loop_
_entity.id
_entity.type
_entity.pdbx_description
1 polymer ?
#
loop_
_entity_poly.entity_id
_entity_poly.type
_entity_poly.pdbx_seq_one_letter_code
_entity_poly.pdbx_strand_id
1 'polypeptide(L)' 'FGLEHVDINRIVASFSELSEVISQCPKNCSHDEAACALNDFLANQPQSKERISSLRRLLSFKSQPIT' A
#
# COMPACT_ATOMS: atom_id res chain seq x y z
N PHE A 1 -18.16 12.74 16.67
CA PHE A 1 -16.78 12.71 16.16
C PHE A 1 -16.35 11.26 16.04
N GLY A 2 -16.47 10.68 14.85
CA GLY A 2 -16.01 9.32 14.57
C GLY A 2 -14.74 9.40 13.74
N LEU A 3 -13.59 9.29 14.40
CA LEU A 3 -12.39 8.78 13.74
C LEU A 3 -12.78 7.33 13.33
N GLU A 4 -12.45 6.77 12.17
CA GLU A 4 -11.18 6.05 11.97
C GLU A 4 -11.16 5.32 10.61
N HIS A 5 -11.83 5.81 9.56
CA HIS A 5 -11.51 5.34 8.21
C HIS A 5 -10.22 6.04 7.78
N VAL A 6 -9.07 5.47 8.16
CA VAL A 6 -7.82 5.87 7.51
C VAL A 6 -7.98 5.54 6.02
N ASP A 7 -8.07 6.54 5.16
CA ASP A 7 -8.28 6.29 3.75
C ASP A 7 -7.04 5.61 3.17
N ILE A 8 -7.20 4.50 2.45
CA ILE A 8 -6.08 3.86 1.74
C ILE A 8 -5.46 4.89 0.80
N ASN A 9 -6.27 5.72 0.15
CA ASN A 9 -5.81 6.82 -0.68
C ASN A 9 -4.91 7.80 0.08
N ARG A 10 -5.14 8.05 1.36
CA ARG A 10 -4.31 8.98 2.16
C ARG A 10 -2.95 8.40 2.49
N ILE A 11 -2.91 7.11 2.84
CA ILE A 11 -1.64 6.39 3.03
C ILE A 11 -0.87 6.39 1.70
N VAL A 12 -1.54 5.97 0.62
CA VAL A 12 -0.95 5.88 -0.72
C VAL A 12 -0.48 7.24 -1.25
N ALA A 13 -1.24 8.31 -1.00
CA ALA A 13 -0.84 9.68 -1.36
C ALA A 13 0.43 10.15 -0.64
N SER A 14 0.77 9.56 0.51
CA SER A 14 2.05 9.83 1.21
C SER A 14 3.25 9.18 0.50
N PHE A 15 3.00 8.28 -0.45
CA PHE A 15 3.97 7.59 -1.29
C PHE A 15 3.65 7.87 -2.77
N SER A 16 3.88 9.11 -3.23
CA SER A 16 3.52 9.53 -4.60
C SER A 16 4.12 8.62 -5.68
N GLU A 17 5.34 8.09 -5.48
CA GLU A 17 5.98 7.13 -6.39
C GLU A 17 5.22 5.79 -6.51
N LEU A 18 4.57 5.35 -5.43
CA LEU A 18 3.82 4.10 -5.37
C LEU A 18 2.35 4.30 -5.75
N SER A 19 1.82 5.52 -5.61
CA SER A 19 0.42 5.84 -5.87
C SER A 19 0.00 5.57 -7.32
N GLU A 20 0.89 5.85 -8.27
CA GLU A 20 0.64 5.60 -9.68
C GLU A 20 0.58 4.08 -9.96
N VAL A 21 1.52 3.33 -9.40
CA VAL A 21 1.58 1.86 -9.50
C VAL A 21 0.37 1.20 -8.83
N ILE A 22 -0.03 1.70 -7.66
CA ILE A 22 -1.18 1.21 -6.90
C ILE A 22 -2.50 1.44 -7.66
N SER A 23 -2.56 2.50 -8.48
CA SER A 23 -3.73 2.73 -9.34
C SER A 23 -3.86 1.67 -10.46
N GLN A 24 -2.79 0.93 -10.76
CA GLN A 24 -2.80 -0.21 -11.67
C GLN A 24 -3.11 -1.54 -10.97
N CYS A 25 -3.23 -1.56 -9.64
CA CYS A 25 -3.60 -2.77 -8.91
C CYS A 25 -5.06 -3.20 -9.19
N PRO A 26 -5.37 -4.50 -9.06
CA PRO A 26 -6.73 -4.98 -9.16
C PRO A 26 -7.62 -4.42 -8.04
N LYS A 27 -8.94 -4.40 -8.28
CA LYS A 27 -9.92 -4.04 -7.25
C LYS A 27 -9.78 -5.00 -6.05
N ASN A 28 -9.81 -4.45 -4.84
CA ASN A 28 -9.59 -5.20 -3.59
C ASN A 28 -8.19 -5.85 -3.45
N CYS A 29 -7.17 -5.30 -4.11
CA CYS A 29 -5.80 -5.75 -3.88
C CYS A 29 -5.37 -5.52 -2.41
N SER A 30 -4.86 -6.57 -1.76
CA SER A 30 -4.30 -6.49 -0.40
C SER A 30 -2.91 -5.85 -0.37
N HIS A 31 -2.33 -5.53 -1.53
CA HIS A 31 -0.97 -5.01 -1.72
C HIS A 31 0.17 -5.90 -1.23
N ASP A 32 -0.14 -7.07 -0.68
CA ASP A 32 0.79 -8.13 -0.26
C ASP A 32 0.62 -9.44 -1.06
N GLU A 33 -0.19 -9.41 -2.12
CA GLU A 33 -0.35 -10.55 -3.03
C GLU A 33 0.62 -10.48 -4.21
N ALA A 34 0.90 -11.61 -4.86
CA ALA A 34 1.78 -11.68 -6.03
C ALA A 34 1.25 -10.89 -7.23
N ALA A 35 -0.08 -10.77 -7.39
CA ALA A 35 -0.72 -10.03 -8.48
C ALA A 35 -0.69 -8.50 -8.29
N CYS A 36 -0.13 -8.00 -7.19
CA CYS A 36 0.00 -6.57 -6.94
C CYS A 36 1.02 -5.94 -7.89
N ALA A 37 0.64 -4.84 -8.56
CA ALA A 37 1.52 -4.08 -9.45
C ALA A 37 2.81 -3.58 -8.76
N LEU A 38 2.79 -3.44 -7.43
CA LEU A 38 3.98 -3.11 -6.64
C LEU A 38 5.11 -4.15 -6.76
N ASN A 39 4.79 -5.43 -7.03
CA ASN A 39 5.83 -6.45 -7.20
C ASN A 39 6.62 -6.25 -8.49
N ASP A 40 5.94 -5.86 -9.58
CA ASP A 40 6.59 -5.51 -10.84
C ASP A 40 7.43 -4.24 -10.68
N PHE A 41 6.88 -3.24 -10.01
CA PHE A 41 7.63 -2.02 -9.68
C PHE A 41 8.87 -2.32 -8.83
N LEU A 42 8.79 -3.25 -7.87
CA LEU A 42 9.93 -3.67 -7.04
C LEU A 42 10.99 -4.42 -7.83
N ALA A 43 10.60 -5.18 -8.87
CA ALA A 43 11.54 -5.83 -9.78
C ALA A 43 12.32 -4.81 -10.62
N ASN A 44 11.66 -3.73 -11.05
CA ASN A 44 12.28 -2.63 -11.78
C ASN A 44 13.08 -1.68 -10.87
N GLN A 45 12.62 -1.45 -9.64
CA GLN A 45 13.21 -0.56 -8.63
C GLN A 45 13.38 -1.28 -7.28
N PRO A 46 14.46 -2.06 -7.12
CA PRO A 46 14.74 -2.75 -5.86
C PRO A 46 15.01 -1.79 -4.69
N GLN A 47 15.32 -0.52 -4.99
CA GLN A 47 15.52 0.55 -4.02
C GLN A 47 14.23 0.88 -3.25
N SER A 48 13.07 0.75 -3.91
CA SER A 48 11.76 1.00 -3.30
C SER A 48 11.25 -0.17 -2.45
N LYS A 49 12.05 -1.24 -2.29
CA LYS A 49 11.71 -2.40 -1.46
C LYS A 49 11.36 -2.00 -0.03
N GLU A 50 12.15 -1.14 0.60
CA GLU A 50 11.89 -0.69 1.96
C GLU A 50 10.61 0.16 2.07
N ARG A 51 10.33 0.97 1.04
CA ARG A 51 9.11 1.78 0.97
C ARG A 51 7.87 0.91 0.81
N ILE A 52 7.91 -0.08 -0.07
CA ILE A 52 6.81 -1.03 -0.28
C ILE A 52 6.56 -1.84 0.99
N SER A 53 7.60 -2.35 1.65
CA SER A 53 7.45 -3.05 2.92
C SER A 53 6.84 -2.15 4.01
N SER A 54 7.21 -0.88 4.07
CA SER A 54 6.62 0.09 5.00
C SER A 54 5.15 0.35 4.69
N LEU A 55 4.80 0.57 3.42
CA LEU A 55 3.41 0.75 2.97
C LEU A 55 2.56 -0.47 3.31
N ARG A 56 3.01 -1.69 2.98
CA ARG A 56 2.31 -2.93 3.31
C ARG A 56 2.06 -3.07 4.80
N ARG A 57 3.05 -2.70 5.63
CA ARG A 57 2.91 -2.72 7.08
C ARG A 57 1.83 -1.75 7.56
N LEU A 58 1.82 -0.50 7.06
CA LEU A 58 0.79 0.50 7.37
C LEU A 58 -0.61 0.06 6.94
N LEU A 59 -0.73 -0.59 5.78
CA LEU A 59 -1.98 -1.17 5.30
C LEU A 59 -2.43 -2.35 6.15
N SER A 60 -1.50 -3.21 6.60
CA SER A 60 -1.80 -4.34 7.48
C SER A 60 -2.26 -3.91 8.88
N PHE A 61 -1.69 -2.82 9.43
CA PHE A 61 -2.08 -2.30 10.74
C PHE A 61 -3.53 -1.80 10.78
N LYS A 62 -4.07 -1.36 9.64
CA LYS A 62 -5.49 -0.97 9.50
C LYS A 62 -6.46 -2.09 9.90
N SER A 63 -6.04 -3.36 9.76
CA SER A 63 -6.88 -4.51 10.08
C SER A 63 -6.87 -4.89 11.56
N GLN A 64 -6.10 -4.20 12.40
CA GLN A 64 -6.12 -4.44 13.84
C GLN A 64 -7.10 -3.46 14.50
N PRO A 65 -8.24 -3.92 15.04
CA PRO A 65 -8.96 -3.11 16.02
C PRO A 65 -7.99 -2.86 17.18
N ILE A 66 -7.69 -1.60 17.44
CA ILE A 66 -7.10 -1.17 18.72
C ILE A 66 -8.07 -1.62 19.82
N THR A 67 -7.77 -2.76 20.44
CA THR A 67 -8.39 -3.24 21.69
C THR A 67 -7.59 -2.72 22.87
#